data_AF-A0A7J3JDW4-F1
#
_entry.id   AF-A0A7J3JDW4-F1
#
_cell.length_a   1.000
_cell.length_b   1.000
_cell.length_c   1.000
_cell.angle_alpha   90.00
_cell.angle_beta   90.00
_cell.angle_gamma   90.00
#
_symmetry.space_group_name_H-M   'P 1'
#
loop_
_entity.id
_entity.type
_entity.pdbx_description
1 polymer ?
#
loop_
_entity_poly.entity_id
_entity_poly.type
_entity_poly.pdbx_seq_one_letter_code
_entity_poly.pdbx_strand_id
1 'polypeptide(L)'
;MLWKTHLRISNEALRRLNINLSKEIHTKFREGNLVPDQWKDYPHHYGKTNAIEQNLLKARQCFLQDNHKDAFFYLGVTLHYIQDAYTSVISYNSPNNQEWHHNYEQSIEDSDFVCSIENTIHYCFHDNIHQLNNYSHIACELSKEVQGKQDTLRLATLVGKVQSQQTGNPKVDLNLALMACTKVVKSVAGPKNNSMLDSTIWKFFNEHQNLLQESEKQCSNDIINCAMQIENLKSKKGLTHGLLTKLKNVILEFRIRIKSYQLNHKYTDYSRQRHLLKVNLIYQNGISTIVNPHVGWYNYLVPKLNFQAVRKELVPINQINENREIVNRLVSSGKISSFRIGNQKIVLRKDLTKLV
;
A
#
# COMPACT_ATOMS: atom_id res chain seq x y z
N MET A 1 -17.35 26.56 16.65
CA MET A 1 -16.55 27.42 17.54
C MET A 1 -16.55 28.82 16.95
N LEU A 2 -16.09 29.85 17.67
CA LEU A 2 -15.92 31.18 17.08
C LEU A 2 -14.78 31.19 16.02
N TRP A 3 -14.91 32.04 14.99
CA TRP A 3 -13.91 32.22 13.92
C TRP A 3 -12.50 32.50 14.44
N LYS A 4 -12.40 33.31 15.50
CA LYS A 4 -11.13 33.66 16.13
C LYS A 4 -10.49 32.44 16.80
N THR A 5 -11.28 31.62 17.50
CA THR A 5 -10.84 30.34 18.07
C THR A 5 -10.28 29.41 17.00
N HIS A 6 -11.00 29.20 15.88
CA HIS A 6 -10.53 28.33 14.79
C HIS A 6 -9.15 28.74 14.29
N LEU A 7 -8.97 30.04 13.99
CA LEU A 7 -7.69 30.57 13.55
C LEU A 7 -6.61 30.47 14.63
N ARG A 8 -6.96 30.68 15.90
CA ARG A 8 -6.01 30.60 17.02
C ARG A 8 -5.45 29.18 17.15
N ILE A 9 -6.31 28.16 17.17
CA ILE A 9 -5.89 26.75 17.24
C ILE A 9 -5.04 26.39 16.03
N SER A 10 -5.50 26.74 14.83
CA SER A 10 -4.81 26.38 13.58
C SER A 10 -3.43 27.04 13.46
N ASN A 11 -3.29 28.32 13.83
CA ASN A 11 -1.98 28.99 13.83
C ASN A 11 -1.05 28.42 14.92
N GLU A 12 -1.60 28.09 16.10
CA GLU A 12 -0.82 27.46 17.17
C GLU A 12 -0.29 26.09 16.75
N ALA A 13 -1.08 25.28 16.03
CA ALA A 13 -0.64 24.00 15.49
C ALA A 13 0.54 24.16 14.52
N LEU A 14 0.47 25.13 13.60
CA LEU A 14 1.59 25.45 12.69
C LEU A 14 2.83 25.90 13.46
N ARG A 15 2.64 26.77 14.46
CA ARG A 15 3.72 27.31 15.31
C ARG A 15 4.45 26.21 16.06
N ARG A 16 3.72 25.28 16.70
CA ARG A 16 4.32 24.14 17.44
C ARG A 16 5.15 23.21 16.55
N LEU A 17 4.85 23.17 15.26
CA LEU A 17 5.56 22.38 14.26
C LEU A 17 6.64 23.17 13.52
N ASN A 18 6.86 24.44 13.87
CA ASN A 18 7.77 25.37 13.19
C ASN A 18 7.48 25.49 11.67
N ILE A 19 6.20 25.44 11.29
CA ILE A 19 5.79 25.59 9.88
C ILE A 19 5.53 27.07 9.60
N ASN A 20 6.43 27.68 8.83
CA ASN A 20 6.29 29.07 8.37
C ASN A 20 5.70 29.09 6.96
N LEU A 21 4.51 29.68 6.82
CA LEU A 21 3.84 29.82 5.53
C LEU A 21 4.18 31.17 4.90
N SER A 22 4.31 31.20 3.57
CA SER A 22 4.32 32.47 2.84
C SER A 22 2.99 33.20 3.02
N LYS A 23 2.97 34.53 2.85
CA LYS A 23 1.76 35.35 3.01
C LYS A 23 0.58 34.83 2.19
N GLU A 24 0.83 34.40 0.95
CA GLU A 24 -0.20 33.89 0.06
C GLU A 24 -0.78 32.55 0.53
N ILE A 25 0.09 31.63 0.96
CA ILE A 25 -0.33 30.31 1.47
C ILE A 25 -1.08 30.49 2.81
N HIS A 26 -0.60 31.37 3.69
CA HIS A 26 -1.27 31.69 4.95
C HIS A 26 -2.66 32.28 4.72
N THR A 27 -2.82 33.15 3.72
CA THR A 27 -4.13 33.70 3.34
C THR A 27 -5.09 32.59 2.93
N LYS A 28 -4.64 31.63 2.11
CA LYS A 28 -5.45 30.47 1.69
C LYS A 28 -5.76 29.53 2.85
N PHE A 29 -4.81 29.31 3.76
CA PHE A 29 -5.03 28.55 4.99
C PHE A 29 -6.12 29.19 5.85
N ARG A 30 -6.05 30.51 6.06
CA ARG A 30 -7.05 31.28 6.80
C ARG A 30 -8.42 31.19 6.13
N GLU A 31 -8.49 31.36 4.81
CA GLU A 31 -9.73 31.22 4.03
C GLU A 31 -10.37 29.84 4.26
N GLY A 32 -9.59 28.77 4.16
CA GLY A 32 -10.07 27.40 4.41
C GLY A 32 -10.61 27.17 5.82
N ASN A 33 -10.04 27.81 6.85
CA ASN A 33 -10.53 27.69 8.23
C ASN A 33 -11.87 28.40 8.49
N LEU A 34 -12.25 29.37 7.64
CA LEU A 34 -13.42 30.23 7.87
C LEU A 34 -14.58 29.93 6.93
N VAL A 35 -14.29 29.39 5.74
CA VAL A 35 -15.31 29.14 4.72
C VAL A 35 -16.40 28.13 5.14
N PRO A 36 -16.15 27.10 5.99
CA PRO A 36 -17.21 26.15 6.33
C PRO A 36 -18.41 26.78 7.06
N ASP A 37 -18.18 27.76 7.93
CA ASP A 37 -19.27 28.52 8.58
C ASP A 37 -20.16 29.27 7.59
N GLN A 38 -19.60 29.63 6.43
CA GLN A 38 -20.31 30.33 5.37
C GLN A 38 -21.14 29.38 4.49
N TRP A 39 -20.81 28.08 4.48
CA TRP A 39 -21.56 27.07 3.72
C TRP A 39 -22.92 26.75 4.33
N LYS A 40 -23.15 27.13 5.60
CA LYS A 40 -24.41 26.93 6.32
C LYS A 40 -24.87 25.47 6.34
N ASP A 41 -23.93 24.52 6.28
CA ASP A 41 -24.16 23.08 6.28
C ASP A 41 -24.30 22.51 7.72
N TYR A 42 -25.06 23.19 8.57
CA TYR A 42 -25.24 22.82 9.97
C TYR A 42 -25.89 21.43 10.16
N PRO A 43 -25.60 20.73 11.27
CA PRO A 43 -24.67 21.09 12.35
C PRO A 43 -23.21 20.76 12.00
N HIS A 44 -22.26 21.56 12.48
CA HIS A 44 -20.82 21.33 12.23
C HIS A 44 -20.14 20.39 13.22
N HIS A 45 -20.72 20.19 14.40
CA HIS A 45 -20.12 19.45 15.50
C HIS A 45 -20.16 17.93 15.38
N TYR A 46 -21.00 17.39 14.50
CA TYR A 46 -21.09 15.94 14.28
C TYR A 46 -21.50 15.58 12.86
N GLY A 47 -21.23 14.34 12.46
CA GLY A 47 -21.58 13.83 11.13
C GLY A 47 -20.66 14.34 10.00
N LYS A 48 -19.54 15.01 10.33
CA LYS A 48 -18.59 15.58 9.37
C LYS A 48 -17.42 14.67 9.00
N THR A 49 -17.44 13.41 9.44
CA THR A 49 -16.41 12.40 9.14
C THR A 49 -16.03 12.38 7.65
N ASN A 50 -17.00 12.26 6.75
CA ASN A 50 -16.73 12.20 5.31
C ASN A 50 -16.10 13.49 4.78
N ALA A 51 -16.53 14.66 5.28
CA ALA A 51 -15.98 15.96 4.87
C ALA A 51 -14.54 16.12 5.36
N ILE A 52 -14.25 15.70 6.60
CA ILE A 52 -12.89 15.66 7.17
C ILE A 52 -11.99 14.80 6.29
N GLU A 53 -12.39 13.55 6.02
CA GLU A 53 -11.60 12.60 5.23
C GLU A 53 -11.33 13.10 3.81
N GLN A 54 -12.37 13.58 3.11
CA GLN A 54 -12.22 14.05 1.73
C GLN A 54 -11.29 15.26 1.63
N ASN A 55 -11.46 16.27 2.50
CA ASN A 55 -10.60 17.45 2.49
C ASN A 55 -9.18 17.11 2.94
N LEU A 56 -9.01 16.17 3.88
CA LEU A 56 -7.70 15.73 4.34
C LEU A 56 -6.92 15.02 3.22
N LEU A 57 -7.59 14.15 2.47
CA LEU A 57 -6.99 13.48 1.32
C LEU A 57 -6.63 14.46 0.20
N LYS A 58 -7.50 15.44 -0.09
CA LYS A 58 -7.20 16.52 -1.04
C LYS A 58 -6.02 17.36 -0.60
N ALA A 59 -5.99 17.76 0.68
CA ALA A 59 -4.90 18.54 1.25
C ALA A 59 -3.56 17.83 1.06
N ARG A 60 -3.50 16.53 1.40
CA ARG A 60 -2.29 15.74 1.21
C ARG A 60 -1.92 15.57 -0.27
N GLN A 61 -2.89 15.30 -1.14
CA GLN A 61 -2.65 15.16 -2.57
C GLN A 61 -2.05 16.44 -3.17
N CYS A 62 -2.65 17.61 -2.90
CA CYS A 62 -2.13 18.90 -3.36
C CYS A 62 -0.73 19.17 -2.79
N PHE A 63 -0.47 18.78 -1.55
CA PHE A 63 0.85 18.91 -0.94
C PHE A 63 1.91 18.05 -1.65
N LEU A 64 1.58 16.81 -1.99
CA LEU A 64 2.47 15.93 -2.75
C LEU A 64 2.82 16.52 -4.12
N GLN A 65 1.88 17.23 -4.74
CA GLN A 65 2.00 17.90 -6.04
C GLN A 65 2.64 19.30 -5.99
N ASP A 66 3.15 19.76 -4.83
CA ASP A 66 3.70 21.11 -4.64
C ASP A 66 2.69 22.25 -4.83
N ASN A 67 1.39 21.95 -4.89
CA ASN A 67 0.32 22.95 -4.87
C ASN A 67 -0.01 23.32 -3.42
N HIS A 68 0.89 24.08 -2.79
CA HIS A 68 0.77 24.43 -1.38
C HIS A 68 -0.43 25.34 -1.06
N LYS A 69 -0.88 26.18 -2.00
CA LYS A 69 -2.05 27.05 -1.79
C LYS A 69 -3.30 26.22 -1.54
N ASP A 70 -3.59 25.27 -2.42
CA ASP A 70 -4.77 24.42 -2.29
C ASP A 70 -4.59 23.39 -1.17
N ALA A 71 -3.37 22.89 -0.97
CA ALA A 71 -3.07 21.99 0.13
C ALA A 71 -3.44 22.60 1.49
N PHE A 72 -3.01 23.84 1.74
CA PHE A 72 -3.29 24.52 2.99
C PHE A 72 -4.74 25.06 3.05
N PHE A 73 -5.36 25.42 1.92
CA PHE A 73 -6.80 25.69 1.91
C PHE A 73 -7.62 24.49 2.40
N TYR A 74 -7.43 23.31 1.80
CA TYR A 74 -8.15 22.10 2.20
C TYR A 74 -7.78 21.64 3.61
N LEU A 75 -6.51 21.80 4.02
CA LEU A 75 -6.11 21.55 5.39
C LEU A 75 -6.87 22.47 6.35
N GLY A 76 -7.01 23.76 6.05
CA GLY A 76 -7.79 24.69 6.86
C GLY A 76 -9.25 24.25 7.04
N VAL A 77 -9.91 23.79 5.96
CA VAL A 77 -11.26 23.23 6.01
C VAL A 77 -11.33 21.99 6.91
N THR A 78 -10.36 21.09 6.78
CA THR A 78 -10.27 19.90 7.64
C THR A 78 -10.11 20.28 9.11
N LEU A 79 -9.22 21.21 9.44
CA LEU A 79 -8.97 21.63 10.82
C LEU A 79 -10.20 22.29 11.44
N HIS A 80 -10.93 23.09 10.68
CA HIS A 80 -12.20 23.67 11.13
C HIS A 80 -13.17 22.59 11.61
N TYR A 81 -13.47 21.58 10.78
CA TYR A 81 -14.39 20.51 11.17
C TYR A 81 -13.88 19.64 12.32
N ILE A 82 -12.57 19.43 12.42
CA ILE A 82 -11.97 18.75 13.58
C ILE A 82 -12.24 19.57 14.84
N GLN A 83 -11.96 20.87 14.82
CA GLN A 83 -12.15 21.76 15.97
C GLN A 83 -13.61 21.77 16.44
N ASP A 84 -14.57 21.84 15.52
CA ASP A 84 -15.99 21.77 15.86
C ASP A 84 -16.40 20.43 16.43
N ALA A 85 -15.84 19.33 15.94
CA ALA A 85 -16.10 17.99 16.45
C ALA A 85 -15.66 17.79 17.92
N TYR A 86 -14.72 18.62 18.40
CA TYR A 86 -14.31 18.65 19.81
C TYR A 86 -15.16 19.57 20.69
N THR A 87 -16.04 20.40 20.12
CA THR A 87 -16.97 21.22 20.91
C THR A 87 -18.10 20.33 21.44
N SER A 88 -17.94 19.87 22.68
CA SER A 88 -18.80 18.86 23.28
C SER A 88 -20.00 19.48 24.00
N VAL A 89 -21.02 19.87 23.23
CA VAL A 89 -22.24 20.56 23.72
C VAL A 89 -23.47 19.65 23.52
N ILE A 90 -24.28 19.46 24.57
CA ILE A 90 -25.54 18.69 24.49
C ILE A 90 -26.64 19.54 23.83
N SER A 91 -27.11 19.10 22.65
CA SER A 91 -28.32 19.54 21.94
C SER A 91 -28.44 21.00 21.47
N TYR A 92 -28.78 21.16 20.18
CA TYR A 92 -29.19 22.42 19.54
C TYR A 92 -30.70 22.70 19.61
N ASN A 93 -31.51 21.72 20.02
CA ASN A 93 -32.94 21.69 19.70
C ASN A 93 -33.84 22.34 20.78
N SER A 94 -33.30 23.18 21.67
CA SER A 94 -34.07 23.96 22.64
C SER A 94 -33.70 25.45 22.52
N PRO A 95 -34.66 26.40 22.60
CA PRO A 95 -34.40 27.83 22.48
C PRO A 95 -33.35 28.36 23.48
N ASN A 96 -33.31 27.81 24.70
CA ASN A 96 -32.32 28.17 25.72
C ASN A 96 -30.92 27.61 25.42
N ASN A 97 -30.80 26.68 24.45
CA ASN A 97 -29.52 26.06 24.11
C ASN A 97 -28.69 26.91 23.14
N GLN A 98 -29.27 27.89 22.43
CA GLN A 98 -28.50 28.75 21.53
C GLN A 98 -27.63 29.74 22.30
N GLU A 99 -28.20 30.42 23.31
CA GLU A 99 -27.44 31.31 24.21
C GLU A 99 -26.40 30.51 25.00
N TRP A 100 -26.78 29.34 25.51
CA TRP A 100 -25.86 28.49 26.23
C TRP A 100 -24.71 27.95 25.34
N HIS A 101 -25.01 27.56 24.09
CA HIS A 101 -23.99 27.16 23.12
C HIS A 101 -23.04 28.31 22.80
N HIS A 102 -23.58 29.51 22.56
CA HIS A 102 -22.77 30.71 22.35
C HIS A 102 -21.85 31.00 23.56
N ASN A 103 -22.39 30.93 24.78
CA ASN A 103 -21.61 31.11 26.01
C ASN A 103 -20.52 30.04 26.18
N TYR A 104 -20.80 28.80 25.76
CA TYR A 104 -19.82 27.72 25.75
C TYR A 104 -18.68 28.00 24.76
N GLU A 105 -19.00 28.40 23.53
CA GLU A 105 -17.98 28.77 22.54
C GLU A 105 -17.17 30.00 22.97
N GLN A 106 -17.80 30.97 23.62
CA GLN A 106 -17.11 32.11 24.23
C GLN A 106 -16.16 31.64 25.34
N SER A 107 -16.58 30.69 26.18
CA SER A 107 -15.71 30.09 27.20
C SER A 107 -14.52 29.33 26.61
N ILE A 108 -14.66 28.74 25.42
CA ILE A 108 -13.54 28.16 24.66
C ILE A 108 -12.60 29.26 24.17
N GLU A 109 -13.14 30.34 23.60
CA GLU A 109 -12.36 31.50 23.17
C GLU A 109 -11.57 32.11 24.35
N ASP A 110 -12.15 32.19 25.54
CA ASP A 110 -11.48 32.77 26.73
C ASP A 110 -10.51 31.79 27.41
N SER A 111 -10.48 30.52 26.99
CA SER A 111 -9.58 29.51 27.56
C SER A 111 -8.16 29.59 26.99
N ASP A 112 -7.17 29.28 27.85
CA ASP A 112 -5.76 29.22 27.47
C ASP A 112 -5.31 27.84 26.98
N PHE A 113 -4.24 27.84 26.17
CA PHE A 113 -3.49 26.62 25.89
C PHE A 113 -2.70 26.17 27.12
N VAL A 114 -2.72 24.87 27.41
CA VAL A 114 -2.06 24.30 28.60
C VAL A 114 -0.80 23.51 28.23
N CYS A 115 0.09 23.37 29.20
CA CYS A 115 1.31 22.55 29.06
C CYS A 115 1.06 21.05 29.30
N SER A 116 0.13 20.69 30.18
CA SER A 116 -0.29 19.30 30.42
C SER A 116 -1.80 19.19 30.33
N ILE A 117 -2.26 18.45 29.32
CA ILE A 117 -3.67 18.18 29.10
C ILE A 117 -4.19 17.18 30.14
N GLU A 118 -3.35 16.25 30.57
CA GLU A 118 -3.68 15.20 31.53
C GLU A 118 -4.05 15.80 32.90
N ASN A 119 -3.23 16.72 33.40
CA ASN A 119 -3.53 17.43 34.65
C ASN A 119 -4.81 18.27 34.53
N THR A 120 -5.04 18.88 33.38
CA THR A 120 -6.24 19.69 33.12
C THR A 120 -7.49 18.83 33.09
N ILE A 121 -7.45 17.67 32.42
CA ILE A 121 -8.53 16.68 32.39
C ILE A 121 -8.84 16.20 33.81
N HIS A 122 -7.81 15.80 34.57
CA HIS A 122 -7.98 15.33 35.94
C HIS A 122 -8.61 16.41 36.84
N TYR A 123 -8.13 17.65 36.74
CA TYR A 123 -8.70 18.75 37.51
C TYR A 123 -10.17 19.04 37.12
N CYS A 124 -10.49 19.13 35.84
CA CYS A 124 -11.83 19.50 35.37
C CYS A 124 -12.89 18.41 35.59
N PHE A 125 -12.49 17.13 35.66
CA PHE A 125 -13.42 16.01 35.74
C PHE A 125 -13.19 15.08 36.95
N HIS A 126 -12.51 15.55 38.00
CA HIS A 126 -12.22 14.74 39.20
C HIS A 126 -13.48 14.11 39.83
N ASP A 127 -14.61 14.83 39.82
CA ASP A 127 -15.89 14.34 40.34
C ASP A 127 -16.73 13.55 39.32
N ASN A 128 -16.29 13.47 38.06
CA ASN A 128 -16.98 12.77 36.99
C ASN A 128 -16.07 11.73 36.34
N ILE A 129 -15.98 10.55 36.97
CA ILE A 129 -15.12 9.44 36.56
C ILE A 129 -15.38 9.02 35.10
N HIS A 130 -16.62 9.10 34.61
CA HIS A 130 -16.95 8.74 33.24
C HIS A 130 -16.34 9.72 32.23
N GLN A 131 -16.54 11.03 32.42
CA GLN A 131 -15.91 12.06 31.58
C GLN A 131 -14.38 12.00 31.68
N LEU A 132 -13.86 11.85 32.90
CA LEU A 132 -12.42 11.70 33.15
C LEU A 132 -11.82 10.56 32.32
N ASN A 133 -12.42 9.38 32.35
CA ASN A 133 -11.94 8.22 31.59
C ASN A 133 -12.03 8.44 30.08
N ASN A 134 -13.15 9.01 29.59
CA ASN A 134 -13.34 9.27 28.16
C ASN A 134 -12.33 10.28 27.61
N TYR A 135 -12.17 11.42 28.28
CA TYR A 135 -11.22 12.45 27.87
C TYR A 135 -9.76 11.98 28.01
N SER A 136 -9.44 11.21 29.05
CA SER A 136 -8.12 10.60 29.21
C SER A 136 -7.81 9.60 28.09
N HIS A 137 -8.80 8.80 27.68
CA HIS A 137 -8.64 7.90 26.54
C HIS A 137 -8.37 8.68 25.24
N ILE A 138 -9.13 9.75 24.97
CA ILE A 138 -8.92 10.59 23.80
C ILE A 138 -7.52 11.22 23.83
N ALA A 139 -7.11 11.80 24.96
CA ALA A 139 -5.76 12.37 25.12
C ALA A 139 -4.66 11.33 24.88
N CYS A 140 -4.86 10.10 25.38
CA CYS A 140 -3.96 8.97 25.16
C CYS A 140 -3.88 8.56 23.68
N GLU A 141 -5.01 8.51 22.96
CA GLU A 141 -5.00 8.27 21.51
C GLU A 141 -4.28 9.39 20.75
N LEU A 142 -4.49 10.64 21.15
CA LEU A 142 -3.84 11.82 20.55
C LEU A 142 -2.35 11.95 20.89
N SER A 143 -1.86 11.30 21.94
CA SER A 143 -0.44 11.35 22.31
C SER A 143 0.42 10.43 21.43
N LYS A 144 -0.17 9.34 20.91
CA LYS A 144 0.50 8.37 20.02
C LYS A 144 1.07 9.03 18.78
N GLU A 145 2.17 8.48 18.27
CA GLU A 145 2.70 8.88 16.97
C GLU A 145 1.78 8.39 15.85
N VAL A 146 1.54 9.26 14.87
CA VAL A 146 0.65 8.99 13.73
C VAL A 146 1.51 8.63 12.53
N GLN A 147 1.29 7.46 11.94
CA GLN A 147 2.08 6.99 10.81
C GLN A 147 1.19 6.72 9.59
N GLY A 148 1.19 7.66 8.65
CA GLY A 148 0.55 7.49 7.36
C GLY A 148 -0.97 7.72 7.36
N LYS A 149 -1.60 7.32 6.25
CA LYS A 149 -2.96 7.70 5.89
C LYS A 149 -4.00 7.23 6.90
N GLN A 150 -4.04 5.93 7.22
CA GLN A 150 -5.11 5.35 8.02
C GLN A 150 -5.10 5.88 9.46
N ASP A 151 -3.92 5.96 10.08
CA ASP A 151 -3.78 6.55 11.41
C ASP A 151 -4.22 8.02 11.44
N THR A 152 -3.87 8.78 10.41
CA THR A 152 -4.23 10.20 10.32
C THR A 152 -5.74 10.37 10.15
N LEU A 153 -6.37 9.58 9.28
CA LEU A 153 -7.83 9.62 9.08
C LEU A 153 -8.55 9.24 10.37
N ARG A 154 -8.17 8.11 10.99
CA ARG A 154 -8.73 7.64 12.25
C ARG A 154 -8.64 8.70 13.34
N LEU A 155 -7.49 9.35 13.48
CA LEU A 155 -7.27 10.40 14.48
C LEU A 155 -8.07 11.66 14.17
N ALA A 156 -8.11 12.08 12.90
CA ALA A 156 -8.88 13.25 12.46
C ALA A 156 -10.38 13.08 12.71
N THR A 157 -10.87 11.84 12.72
CA THR A 157 -12.28 11.50 12.94
C THR A 157 -12.51 10.80 14.29
N LEU A 158 -11.59 10.98 15.25
CA LEU A 158 -11.66 10.32 16.56
C LEU A 158 -12.92 10.71 17.34
N VAL A 159 -13.40 11.94 17.14
CA VAL A 159 -14.62 12.51 17.71
C VAL A 159 -15.54 13.05 16.60
N GLY A 160 -16.78 13.42 16.95
CA GLY A 160 -17.73 14.02 16.01
C GLY A 160 -18.44 13.04 15.07
N LYS A 161 -18.30 11.72 15.26
CA LYS A 161 -19.13 10.75 14.52
C LYS A 161 -20.59 10.80 14.99
N VAL A 162 -20.78 10.97 16.30
CA VAL A 162 -22.08 11.10 16.95
C VAL A 162 -22.06 12.32 17.85
N GLN A 163 -23.23 12.89 18.11
CA GLN A 163 -23.37 14.00 19.05
C GLN A 163 -22.97 13.55 20.46
N SER A 164 -22.29 14.42 21.20
CA SER A 164 -21.97 14.16 22.61
C SER A 164 -23.24 14.07 23.45
N GLN A 165 -23.27 13.10 24.36
CA GLN A 165 -24.36 12.94 25.34
C GLN A 165 -24.15 13.78 26.59
N GLN A 166 -22.95 14.33 26.79
CA GLN A 166 -22.58 15.11 27.96
C GLN A 166 -21.80 16.36 27.54
N THR A 167 -22.02 17.47 28.25
CA THR A 167 -21.22 18.67 28.08
C THR A 167 -19.83 18.41 28.63
N GLY A 168 -18.80 18.73 27.86
CA GLY A 168 -17.43 18.67 28.33
C GLY A 168 -17.00 19.92 29.07
N ASN A 169 -15.71 20.25 28.94
CA ASN A 169 -15.11 21.43 29.54
C ASN A 169 -14.44 22.26 28.43
N PRO A 170 -14.76 23.57 28.30
CA PRO A 170 -14.24 24.42 27.24
C PRO A 170 -12.70 24.41 27.11
N LYS A 171 -12.00 24.43 28.25
CA LYS A 171 -10.54 24.43 28.29
C LYS A 171 -9.94 23.10 27.85
N VAL A 172 -10.60 21.99 28.20
CA VAL A 172 -10.17 20.65 27.77
C VAL A 172 -10.44 20.46 26.27
N ASP A 173 -11.63 20.82 25.79
CA ASP A 173 -12.03 20.73 24.38
C ASP A 173 -11.07 21.53 23.48
N LEU A 174 -10.75 22.77 23.87
CA LEU A 174 -9.77 23.62 23.17
C LEU A 174 -8.43 22.89 22.96
N ASN A 175 -7.91 22.30 24.03
CA ASN A 175 -6.56 21.73 24.03
C ASN A 175 -6.51 20.37 23.33
N LEU A 176 -7.56 19.55 23.43
CA LEU A 176 -7.66 18.32 22.63
C LEU A 176 -7.83 18.64 21.14
N ALA A 177 -8.64 19.64 20.78
CA ALA A 177 -8.76 20.11 19.40
C ALA A 177 -7.38 20.54 18.85
N LEU A 178 -6.60 21.27 19.64
CA LEU A 178 -5.23 21.65 19.27
C LEU A 178 -4.31 20.45 19.08
N MET A 179 -4.35 19.45 19.98
CA MET A 179 -3.56 18.23 19.83
C MET A 179 -3.90 17.49 18.54
N ALA A 180 -5.19 17.30 18.26
CA ALA A 180 -5.66 16.65 17.04
C ALA A 180 -5.22 17.41 15.79
N CYS A 181 -5.44 18.73 15.76
CA CYS A 181 -5.00 19.60 14.68
C CYS A 181 -3.49 19.51 14.45
N THR A 182 -2.69 19.53 15.52
CA THR A 182 -1.23 19.44 15.44
C THR A 182 -0.79 18.11 14.81
N LYS A 183 -1.40 16.98 15.20
CA LYS A 183 -1.07 15.67 14.61
C LYS A 183 -1.46 15.59 13.13
N VAL A 184 -2.63 16.13 12.76
CA VAL A 184 -3.08 16.18 11.36
C VAL A 184 -2.18 17.07 10.51
N VAL A 185 -1.84 18.27 10.97
CA VAL A 185 -0.91 19.18 10.27
C VAL A 185 0.45 18.50 10.09
N LYS A 186 1.01 17.89 11.14
CA LYS A 186 2.29 17.18 11.09
C LYS A 186 2.28 16.08 10.02
N SER A 187 1.18 15.34 9.91
CA SER A 187 1.06 14.25 8.95
C SER A 187 0.89 14.77 7.50
N VAL A 188 0.07 15.81 7.30
CA VAL A 188 -0.17 16.41 5.97
C VAL A 188 1.03 17.16 5.43
N ALA A 189 1.69 17.97 6.27
CA ALA A 189 2.88 18.73 5.91
C ALA A 189 4.19 17.93 6.10
N GLY A 190 4.08 16.66 6.51
CA GLY A 190 5.21 15.78 6.74
C GLY A 190 5.90 15.34 5.44
N PRO A 191 6.98 14.53 5.55
CA PRO A 191 7.78 14.09 4.42
C PRO A 191 6.94 13.47 3.30
N LYS A 192 7.26 13.80 2.04
CA LYS A 192 6.56 13.22 0.88
C LYS A 192 6.93 11.75 0.64
N ASN A 193 8.11 11.33 1.08
CA ASN A 193 8.63 9.98 0.88
C ASN A 193 8.63 9.22 2.21
N ASN A 194 8.63 7.89 2.14
CA ASN A 194 8.70 7.02 3.31
C ASN A 194 9.74 5.92 3.07
N SER A 195 10.89 6.04 3.73
CA SER A 195 12.03 5.13 3.55
C SER A 195 11.70 3.68 3.93
N MET A 196 10.84 3.47 4.92
CA MET A 196 10.41 2.13 5.32
C MET A 196 9.52 1.47 4.25
N LEU A 197 8.61 2.24 3.65
CA LEU A 197 7.81 1.80 2.51
C LEU A 197 8.72 1.47 1.32
N ASP A 198 9.63 2.37 0.96
CA ASP A 198 10.56 2.17 -0.15
C ASP A 198 11.40 0.90 0.05
N SER A 199 11.96 0.71 1.24
CA SER A 199 12.72 -0.50 1.59
C SER A 199 11.87 -1.77 1.48
N THR A 200 10.60 -1.71 1.90
CA THR A 200 9.67 -2.84 1.83
C THR A 200 9.35 -3.20 0.38
N ILE A 201 9.09 -2.19 -0.47
CA ILE A 201 8.86 -2.36 -1.91
C ILE A 201 10.07 -3.01 -2.59
N TRP A 202 11.28 -2.51 -2.32
CA TRP A 202 12.51 -3.02 -2.93
C TRP A 202 12.85 -4.44 -2.48
N LYS A 203 12.66 -4.75 -1.20
CA LYS A 203 12.83 -6.11 -0.69
C LYS A 203 11.88 -7.07 -1.40
N PHE A 204 10.59 -6.74 -1.46
CA PHE A 204 9.57 -7.56 -2.11
C PHE A 204 9.84 -7.75 -3.62
N PHE A 205 10.30 -6.69 -4.29
CA PHE A 205 10.74 -6.74 -5.68
C PHE A 205 11.91 -7.72 -5.89
N ASN A 206 12.98 -7.60 -5.09
CA ASN A 206 14.15 -8.45 -5.23
C ASN A 206 13.84 -9.94 -4.99
N GLU A 207 12.99 -10.23 -4.00
CA GLU A 207 12.50 -11.59 -3.74
C GLU A 207 11.79 -12.17 -4.98
N HIS A 208 10.93 -11.40 -5.64
CA HIS A 208 10.21 -11.86 -6.82
C HIS A 208 11.08 -11.91 -8.08
N GLN A 209 12.08 -11.04 -8.19
CA GLN A 209 13.07 -11.09 -9.26
C GLN A 209 13.91 -12.38 -9.16
N ASN A 210 14.26 -12.82 -7.95
CA ASN A 210 14.90 -14.13 -7.73
C ASN A 210 13.95 -15.28 -8.05
N LEU A 211 12.68 -15.18 -7.62
CA LEU A 211 11.65 -16.19 -7.88
C LEU A 211 11.42 -16.41 -9.39
N LEU A 212 11.58 -15.38 -10.23
CA LEU A 212 11.54 -15.54 -11.68
C LEU A 212 12.62 -16.50 -12.18
N GLN A 213 13.87 -16.34 -11.72
CA GLN A 213 14.99 -17.20 -12.13
C GLN A 213 14.84 -18.62 -11.58
N GLU A 214 14.34 -18.77 -10.35
CA GLU A 214 14.05 -20.07 -9.77
C GLU A 214 12.93 -20.80 -10.52
N SER A 215 11.86 -20.08 -10.86
CA SER A 215 10.74 -20.61 -11.63
C SER A 215 11.18 -21.07 -13.03
N GLU A 216 12.05 -20.29 -13.68
CA GLU A 216 12.67 -20.64 -14.96
C GLU A 216 13.47 -21.95 -14.87
N LYS A 217 14.32 -22.07 -13.85
CA LYS A 217 15.12 -23.28 -13.60
C LYS A 217 14.25 -24.48 -13.29
N GLN A 218 13.23 -24.32 -12.44
CA GLN A 218 12.30 -25.39 -12.08
C GLN A 218 11.51 -25.88 -13.29
N CYS A 219 10.93 -24.97 -14.08
CA CYS A 219 10.17 -25.33 -15.28
C CYS A 219 11.05 -26.07 -16.30
N SER A 220 12.30 -25.65 -16.44
CA SER A 220 13.28 -26.30 -17.32
C SER A 220 13.63 -27.71 -16.85
N ASN A 221 13.88 -27.89 -15.55
CA ASN A 221 14.12 -29.20 -14.94
C ASN A 221 12.93 -30.16 -15.14
N ASP A 222 11.71 -29.65 -14.98
CA ASP A 222 10.48 -30.41 -15.22
C ASP A 222 10.37 -30.92 -16.67
N ILE A 223 10.77 -30.09 -17.64
CA ILE A 223 10.79 -30.45 -19.07
C ILE A 223 11.85 -31.52 -19.32
N ILE A 224 13.06 -31.34 -18.79
CA ILE A 224 14.17 -32.31 -18.92
C ILE A 224 13.78 -33.65 -18.33
N ASN A 225 13.24 -33.67 -17.11
CA ASN A 225 12.81 -34.88 -16.41
C ASN A 225 11.74 -35.62 -17.23
N CYS A 226 10.80 -34.88 -17.83
CA CYS A 226 9.78 -35.45 -18.70
C CYS A 226 10.38 -36.04 -19.98
N ALA A 227 11.35 -35.36 -20.61
CA ALA A 227 12.08 -35.87 -21.77
C ALA A 227 12.90 -37.13 -21.45
N MET A 228 13.60 -37.15 -20.31
CA MET A 228 14.35 -38.33 -19.84
C MET A 228 13.44 -39.53 -19.58
N GLN A 229 12.24 -39.32 -19.02
CA GLN A 229 11.24 -40.38 -18.87
C GLN A 229 10.83 -40.99 -20.21
N ILE A 230 10.68 -40.16 -21.25
CA ILE A 230 10.36 -40.62 -22.61
C ILE A 230 11.51 -41.46 -23.18
N GLU A 231 12.76 -41.01 -23.06
CA GLU A 231 13.93 -41.75 -23.56
C GLU A 231 14.11 -43.09 -22.83
N ASN A 232 13.88 -43.14 -21.52
CA ASN A 232 13.88 -44.39 -20.74
C ASN A 232 12.76 -45.36 -21.18
N LEU A 233 11.57 -44.85 -21.52
CA LEU A 233 10.51 -45.70 -22.07
C LEU A 233 10.86 -46.24 -23.46
N LYS A 234 11.56 -45.45 -24.29
CA LYS A 234 12.04 -45.89 -25.61
C LYS A 234 13.13 -46.97 -25.50
N SER A 235 14.08 -46.82 -24.57
CA SER A 235 15.16 -47.81 -24.39
C SER A 235 14.65 -49.17 -23.88
N LYS A 236 13.50 -49.20 -23.20
CA LYS A 236 12.82 -50.42 -22.76
C LYS A 236 12.12 -51.20 -23.89
N LYS A 237 12.07 -50.65 -25.11
CA LYS A 237 11.49 -51.31 -26.27
C LYS A 237 12.44 -52.42 -26.75
N GLY A 238 12.03 -53.67 -26.59
CA GLY A 238 12.87 -54.83 -26.93
C GLY A 238 12.92 -55.12 -28.43
N LEU A 239 14.03 -55.72 -28.88
CA LEU A 239 14.17 -56.34 -30.21
C LEU A 239 13.24 -57.57 -30.29
N THR A 240 12.49 -57.66 -31.38
CA THR A 240 11.29 -58.50 -31.49
C THR A 240 11.57 -59.98 -31.67
N HIS A 241 11.12 -60.82 -30.73
CA HIS A 241 10.61 -62.18 -31.00
C HIS A 241 9.45 -62.48 -30.03
N GLY A 242 8.25 -62.82 -30.55
CA GLY A 242 7.06 -63.23 -29.77
C GLY A 242 5.86 -62.26 -29.73
N LEU A 243 4.63 -62.81 -29.61
CA LEU A 243 3.35 -62.07 -29.53
C LEU A 243 3.25 -61.20 -28.26
N LEU A 244 3.68 -61.71 -27.10
CA LEU A 244 3.71 -60.98 -25.84
C LEU A 244 4.59 -59.72 -25.91
N THR A 245 5.73 -59.82 -26.60
CA THR A 245 6.64 -58.69 -26.84
C THR A 245 5.98 -57.60 -27.69
N LYS A 246 5.19 -57.97 -28.69
CA LYS A 246 4.41 -57.02 -29.51
C LYS A 246 3.39 -56.26 -28.67
N LEU A 247 2.62 -56.96 -27.83
CA LEU A 247 1.62 -56.32 -26.96
C LEU A 247 2.28 -55.35 -25.95
N LYS A 248 3.39 -55.76 -25.32
CA LYS A 248 4.18 -54.90 -24.42
C LYS A 248 4.67 -53.64 -25.14
N ASN A 249 5.14 -53.78 -26.38
CA ASN A 249 5.59 -52.64 -27.19
C ASN A 249 4.45 -51.69 -27.54
N VAL A 250 3.23 -52.17 -27.83
CA VAL A 250 2.04 -51.31 -28.07
C VAL A 250 1.69 -50.49 -26.82
N ILE A 251 1.71 -51.10 -25.63
CA ILE A 251 1.44 -50.40 -24.37
C ILE A 251 2.53 -49.33 -24.10
N LEU A 252 3.80 -49.66 -24.36
CA LEU A 252 4.90 -48.70 -24.24
C LEU A 252 4.74 -47.53 -25.22
N GLU A 253 4.38 -47.79 -26.48
CA GLU A 253 4.12 -46.75 -27.48
C GLU A 253 3.01 -45.81 -27.06
N PHE A 254 1.91 -46.35 -26.52
CA PHE A 254 0.82 -45.55 -26.00
C PHE A 254 1.28 -44.64 -24.83
N ARG A 255 2.04 -45.18 -23.87
CA ARG A 255 2.62 -44.40 -22.77
C ARG A 255 3.57 -43.30 -23.26
N ILE A 256 4.43 -43.63 -24.23
CA ILE A 256 5.35 -42.67 -24.87
C ILE A 256 4.54 -41.55 -25.54
N ARG A 257 3.46 -41.87 -26.25
CA ARG A 257 2.59 -40.87 -26.90
C ARG A 257 1.96 -39.92 -25.89
N ILE A 258 1.40 -40.43 -24.78
CA ILE A 258 0.84 -39.60 -23.70
C ILE A 258 1.93 -38.68 -23.12
N LYS A 259 3.10 -39.22 -22.77
CA LYS A 259 4.20 -38.44 -22.20
C LYS A 259 4.74 -37.40 -23.18
N SER A 260 4.80 -37.73 -24.48
CA SER A 260 5.22 -36.79 -25.53
C SER A 260 4.23 -35.63 -25.68
N TYR A 261 2.94 -35.90 -25.59
CA TYR A 261 1.91 -34.85 -25.55
C TYR A 261 2.08 -33.94 -24.32
N GLN A 262 2.29 -34.52 -23.12
CA GLN A 262 2.57 -33.76 -21.89
C GLN A 262 3.83 -32.89 -22.02
N LEU A 263 4.92 -33.43 -22.58
CA LEU A 263 6.16 -32.70 -22.81
C LEU A 263 5.95 -31.52 -23.77
N ASN A 264 5.26 -31.74 -24.89
CA ASN A 264 4.95 -30.68 -25.85
C ASN A 264 4.10 -29.58 -25.22
N HIS A 265 3.10 -29.94 -24.40
CA HIS A 265 2.29 -28.97 -23.67
C HIS A 265 3.14 -28.17 -22.68
N LYS A 266 3.94 -28.82 -21.83
CA LYS A 266 4.86 -28.15 -20.89
C LYS A 266 5.83 -27.21 -21.60
N TYR A 267 6.40 -27.65 -22.72
CA TYR A 267 7.30 -26.81 -23.52
C TYR A 267 6.58 -25.64 -24.20
N THR A 268 5.34 -25.84 -24.63
CA THR A 268 4.50 -24.74 -25.15
C THR A 268 4.23 -23.70 -24.06
N ASP A 269 3.93 -24.14 -22.85
CA ASP A 269 3.76 -23.23 -21.70
C ASP A 269 5.05 -22.48 -21.35
N TYR A 270 6.18 -23.19 -21.34
CA TYR A 270 7.50 -22.64 -21.09
C TYR A 270 7.93 -21.61 -22.15
N SER A 271 7.75 -21.93 -23.44
CA SER A 271 8.09 -21.02 -24.54
C SER A 271 7.23 -19.76 -24.53
N ARG A 272 5.98 -19.86 -24.06
CA ARG A 272 5.08 -18.74 -23.77
C ARG A 272 5.33 -18.06 -22.42
N GLN A 273 6.34 -18.49 -21.66
CA GLN A 273 6.71 -17.95 -20.35
C GLN A 273 5.55 -17.92 -19.34
N ARG A 274 4.63 -18.89 -19.41
CA ARG A 274 3.44 -18.91 -18.52
C ARG A 274 3.83 -19.02 -17.05
N HIS A 275 4.94 -19.69 -16.72
CA HIS A 275 5.46 -19.77 -15.36
C HIS A 275 5.93 -18.40 -14.84
N LEU A 276 6.61 -17.59 -15.66
CA LEU A 276 7.01 -16.23 -15.29
C LEU A 276 5.82 -15.29 -15.14
N LEU A 277 4.79 -15.43 -15.99
CA LEU A 277 3.54 -14.67 -15.87
C LEU A 277 2.83 -14.95 -14.53
N LYS A 278 2.87 -16.19 -14.03
CA LYS A 278 2.34 -16.52 -12.69
C LYS A 278 3.09 -15.80 -11.58
N VAL A 279 4.43 -15.77 -11.64
CA VAL A 279 5.25 -15.02 -10.67
C VAL A 279 4.91 -13.52 -10.71
N ASN A 280 4.75 -12.94 -11.90
CA ASN A 280 4.36 -11.54 -12.02
C ASN A 280 2.96 -11.26 -11.47
N LEU A 281 1.98 -12.16 -11.67
CA LEU A 281 0.66 -11.99 -11.08
C LEU A 281 0.72 -11.96 -9.54
N ILE A 282 1.50 -12.86 -8.93
CA ILE A 282 1.72 -12.88 -7.49
C ILE A 282 2.39 -11.57 -7.03
N TYR A 283 3.40 -11.11 -7.76
CA TYR A 283 4.08 -9.84 -7.49
C TYR A 283 3.12 -8.64 -7.55
N GLN A 284 2.32 -8.52 -8.61
CA GLN A 284 1.37 -7.40 -8.77
C GLN A 284 0.32 -7.38 -7.65
N ASN A 285 -0.19 -8.55 -7.26
CA ASN A 285 -1.16 -8.66 -6.16
C ASN A 285 -0.51 -8.31 -4.81
N GLY A 286 0.67 -8.85 -4.53
CA GLY A 286 1.37 -8.59 -3.28
C GLY A 286 1.82 -7.14 -3.15
N ILE A 287 2.34 -6.54 -4.22
CA ILE A 287 2.77 -5.14 -4.19
C ILE A 287 1.59 -4.20 -4.05
N SER A 288 0.44 -4.50 -4.68
CA SER A 288 -0.82 -3.75 -4.48
C SER A 288 -1.21 -3.72 -3.00
N THR A 289 -1.18 -4.86 -2.31
CA THR A 289 -1.45 -4.94 -0.87
C THR A 289 -0.48 -4.09 -0.04
N ILE A 290 0.80 -4.02 -0.42
CA ILE A 290 1.80 -3.19 0.25
C ILE A 290 1.53 -1.70 0.03
N VAL A 291 1.23 -1.27 -1.20
CA VAL A 291 1.18 0.16 -1.55
C VAL A 291 -0.20 0.80 -1.33
N ASN A 292 -1.29 0.05 -1.42
CA ASN A 292 -2.66 0.59 -1.32
C ASN A 292 -2.93 1.42 -0.05
N PRO A 293 -2.46 1.01 1.15
CA PRO A 293 -2.60 1.83 2.35
C PRO A 293 -1.93 3.21 2.26
N HIS A 294 -0.96 3.37 1.36
CA HIS A 294 -0.12 4.57 1.21
C HIS A 294 -0.50 5.42 -0.02
N VAL A 295 -1.41 4.95 -0.87
CA VAL A 295 -1.88 5.69 -2.06
C VAL A 295 -2.46 7.05 -1.66
N GLY A 296 -1.94 8.09 -2.31
CA GLY A 296 -2.30 9.49 -2.06
C GLY A 296 -1.68 10.07 -0.79
N TRP A 297 -0.79 9.34 -0.11
CA TRP A 297 -0.13 9.80 1.11
C TRP A 297 1.37 9.94 0.99
N TYR A 298 2.03 9.10 0.21
CA TYR A 298 3.47 9.18 -0.06
C TYR A 298 3.74 9.07 -1.55
N ASN A 299 4.86 9.65 -1.98
CA ASN A 299 5.49 9.37 -3.26
C ASN A 299 6.33 8.11 -3.11
N TYR A 300 6.19 7.18 -4.05
CA TYR A 300 6.95 5.94 -4.10
C TYR A 300 7.03 5.46 -5.55
N LEU A 301 7.99 4.58 -5.81
CA LEU A 301 8.17 3.95 -7.12
C LEU A 301 7.96 2.43 -6.99
N VAL A 302 7.04 1.88 -7.78
CA VAL A 302 6.88 0.43 -7.90
C VAL A 302 7.71 -0.07 -9.09
N PRO A 303 8.83 -0.78 -8.86
CA PRO A 303 9.65 -1.31 -9.96
C PRO A 303 8.89 -2.39 -10.73
N LYS A 304 9.17 -2.53 -12.03
CA LYS A 304 8.60 -3.61 -12.84
C LYS A 304 9.57 -4.77 -12.89
N LEU A 305 9.05 -6.00 -12.74
CA LEU A 305 9.84 -7.21 -12.93
C LEU A 305 10.42 -7.27 -14.35
N ASN A 306 11.69 -7.64 -14.46
CA ASN A 306 12.38 -7.71 -15.74
C ASN A 306 12.43 -9.16 -16.24
N PHE A 307 11.54 -9.49 -17.18
CA PHE A 307 11.47 -10.81 -17.82
C PHE A 307 12.64 -11.06 -18.77
N GLN A 308 13.22 -10.02 -19.35
CA GLN A 308 14.34 -10.13 -20.29
C GLN A 308 15.65 -10.46 -19.56
N ALA A 309 15.77 -10.03 -18.30
CA ALA A 309 16.89 -10.40 -17.44
C ALA A 309 16.87 -11.88 -17.01
N VAL A 310 15.72 -12.56 -17.14
CA VAL A 310 15.60 -13.99 -16.80
C VAL A 310 16.32 -14.82 -17.84
N ARG A 311 17.41 -15.46 -17.44
CA ARG A 311 18.24 -16.24 -18.34
C ARG A 311 17.55 -17.57 -18.65
N LYS A 312 17.14 -17.76 -19.90
CA LYS A 312 16.50 -19.00 -20.37
C LYS A 312 17.44 -20.20 -20.21
N GLU A 313 17.02 -21.23 -19.49
CA GLU A 313 17.81 -22.43 -19.25
C GLU A 313 17.77 -23.43 -20.42
N LEU A 314 16.66 -23.44 -21.19
CA LEU A 314 16.53 -24.26 -22.40
C LEU A 314 16.72 -23.40 -23.64
N VAL A 315 17.61 -23.83 -24.52
CA VAL A 315 17.95 -23.12 -25.76
C VAL A 315 17.66 -24.02 -26.96
N PRO A 316 16.78 -23.62 -27.88
CA PRO A 316 16.63 -24.30 -29.17
C PRO A 316 17.92 -24.21 -29.99
N ILE A 317 18.41 -25.32 -30.53
CA ILE A 317 19.67 -25.35 -31.30
C ILE A 317 19.61 -24.41 -32.52
N ASN A 318 18.44 -24.23 -33.12
CA ASN A 318 18.26 -23.31 -34.25
C ASN A 318 18.36 -21.82 -33.87
N GLN A 319 18.33 -21.47 -32.58
CA GLN A 319 18.53 -20.11 -32.08
C GLN A 319 19.99 -19.84 -31.67
N ILE A 320 20.87 -20.84 -31.78
CA ILE A 320 22.30 -20.72 -31.53
C ILE A 320 22.95 -20.33 -32.86
N ASN A 321 23.07 -19.02 -33.13
CA ASN A 321 23.60 -18.52 -34.40
C ASN A 321 25.11 -18.78 -34.51
N GLU A 322 25.87 -18.44 -33.48
CA GLU A 322 27.30 -18.71 -33.39
C GLU A 322 27.50 -20.14 -32.86
N ASN A 323 28.32 -20.95 -33.54
CA ASN A 323 28.67 -22.33 -33.15
C ASN A 323 27.60 -23.41 -33.36
N ARG A 324 26.57 -23.18 -34.19
CA ARG A 324 25.54 -24.21 -34.49
C ARG A 324 26.13 -25.54 -34.93
N GLU A 325 27.13 -25.52 -35.81
CA GLU A 325 27.78 -26.75 -36.30
C GLU A 325 28.57 -27.47 -35.22
N ILE A 326 29.22 -26.72 -34.33
CA ILE A 326 29.97 -27.27 -33.19
C ILE A 326 28.97 -27.92 -32.23
N VAL A 327 27.89 -27.24 -31.88
CA VAL A 327 26.83 -27.78 -31.03
C VAL A 327 26.22 -29.03 -31.66
N ASN A 328 25.92 -29.02 -32.96
CA ASN A 328 25.43 -30.21 -33.66
C ASN A 328 26.43 -31.38 -33.59
N ARG A 329 27.73 -31.13 -33.82
CA ARG A 329 28.77 -32.17 -33.69
C ARG A 329 28.84 -32.74 -32.27
N LEU A 330 28.83 -31.88 -31.25
CA LEU A 330 28.89 -32.28 -29.84
C LEU A 330 27.67 -33.07 -29.38
N VAL A 331 26.51 -32.68 -29.89
CA VAL A 331 25.27 -33.41 -29.64
C VAL A 331 25.31 -34.77 -30.35
N SER A 332 25.77 -34.84 -31.61
CA SER A 332 25.92 -36.11 -32.34
C SER A 332 26.95 -37.05 -31.70
N SER A 333 28.00 -36.49 -31.07
CA SER A 333 29.00 -37.26 -30.33
C SER A 333 28.59 -37.59 -28.89
N GLY A 334 27.37 -37.23 -28.46
CA GLY A 334 26.89 -37.46 -27.08
C GLY A 334 27.58 -36.63 -25.98
N LYS A 335 28.40 -35.64 -26.35
CA LYS A 335 29.11 -34.76 -25.38
C LYS A 335 28.17 -33.74 -24.73
N ILE A 336 27.08 -33.39 -25.41
CA ILE A 336 26.02 -32.51 -24.89
C ILE A 336 24.68 -33.25 -24.98
N SER A 337 23.93 -33.24 -23.89
CA SER A 337 22.58 -33.78 -23.88
C SER A 337 21.64 -32.89 -24.70
N SER A 338 20.85 -33.51 -25.57
CA SER A 338 19.82 -32.81 -26.35
C SER A 338 18.51 -33.54 -26.25
N PHE A 339 17.41 -32.79 -26.23
CA PHE A 339 16.07 -33.35 -26.16
C PHE A 339 15.30 -32.93 -27.40
N ARG A 340 14.56 -33.88 -27.98
CA ARG A 340 13.67 -33.59 -29.12
C ARG A 340 12.26 -33.34 -28.59
N ILE A 341 11.76 -32.13 -28.79
CA ILE A 341 10.40 -31.72 -28.42
C ILE A 341 9.68 -31.29 -29.70
N GLY A 342 8.74 -32.11 -30.15
CA GLY A 342 8.16 -31.99 -31.49
C GLY A 342 9.24 -31.98 -32.58
N ASN A 343 9.28 -30.90 -33.35
CA ASN A 343 10.25 -30.69 -34.43
C ASN A 343 11.51 -29.92 -33.98
N GLN A 344 11.59 -29.51 -32.72
CA GLN A 344 12.72 -28.75 -32.19
C GLN A 344 13.67 -29.64 -31.40
N LYS A 345 14.97 -29.36 -31.54
CA LYS A 345 16.03 -29.95 -30.74
C LYS A 345 16.51 -28.87 -29.77
N ILE A 346 16.40 -29.15 -28.47
CA ILE A 346 16.75 -28.22 -27.40
C ILE A 346 17.96 -28.75 -26.63
N VAL A 347 18.77 -27.82 -26.11
CA VAL A 347 19.93 -28.10 -25.26
C VAL A 347 19.86 -27.25 -24.00
N LEU A 348 20.58 -27.69 -22.97
CA LEU A 348 20.73 -26.94 -21.73
C LEU A 348 21.76 -25.82 -21.92
N ARG A 349 21.42 -24.61 -21.48
CA ARG A 349 22.33 -23.47 -21.60
C ARG A 349 23.66 -23.70 -20.87
N LYS A 350 23.64 -24.34 -19.70
CA LYS A 350 24.86 -24.69 -18.93
C LYS A 350 25.83 -25.59 -19.69
N ASP A 351 25.36 -26.35 -20.68
CA ASP A 351 26.21 -27.20 -21.51
C ASP A 351 26.88 -26.39 -22.64
N LEU A 352 26.26 -25.27 -23.04
CA LEU A 352 26.82 -24.33 -24.02
C LEU A 352 27.92 -23.45 -23.41
N THR A 353 27.81 -23.09 -22.13
CA THR A 353 28.80 -22.26 -21.43
C THR A 353 30.14 -22.95 -21.23
N LYS A 354 30.26 -24.26 -21.49
CA LYS A 354 31.54 -24.99 -21.47
C LYS A 354 32.32 -24.89 -22.78
N LEU A 355 31.74 -24.23 -23.79
CA LEU A 355 32.30 -24.11 -25.15
C LEU A 355 32.97 -22.77 -25.42
N VAL A 356 32.69 -21.79 -24.56
CA VAL A 356 33.40 -20.51 -24.45
C VAL A 356 34.40 -20.68 -23.31
#